data_AF-A0A8B5WHM8-F1
#
_entry.id   AF-A0A8B5WHM8-F1
#
_cell.length_a   1.000
_cell.length_b   1.000
_cell.length_c   1.000
_cell.angle_alpha   90.00
_cell.angle_beta   90.00
_cell.angle_gamma   90.00
#
_symmetry.space_group_name_H-M   'P 1'
#
loop_
_entity.id
_entity.type
_entity.pdbx_description
1 polymer ?
#
loop_
_entity_poly.entity_id
_entity_poly.type
_entity_poly.pdbx_seq_one_letter_code
_entity_poly.pdbx_strand_id
1 'polypeptide(L)' 'MKLADRREFFRRLAEINPEPRTELKYSSPFELLVAVTLSAQATDVGVNKATARLFPV' A
#
# COMPACT_ATOMS: atom_id res chain seq x y z
N MET A 1 -19.19 -15.91 2.13
CA MET A 1 -18.35 -16.52 1.08
C MET A 1 -18.00 -17.94 1.49
N LYS A 2 -18.32 -18.95 0.68
CA LYS A 2 -17.95 -20.34 0.98
C LYS A 2 -16.44 -20.51 0.81
N LEU A 3 -15.85 -21.55 1.42
CA LEU A 3 -14.42 -21.82 1.29
C LEU A 3 -13.99 -22.01 -0.18
N ALA A 4 -14.83 -22.66 -0.99
CA ALA A 4 -14.60 -22.89 -2.41
C ALA A 4 -14.50 -21.57 -3.23
N ASP A 5 -15.28 -20.56 -2.85
CA ASP A 5 -15.36 -19.29 -3.59
C ASP A 5 -14.10 -18.41 -3.40
N ARG A 6 -13.34 -18.62 -2.31
CA ARG A 6 -12.20 -17.76 -1.95
C ARG A 6 -11.06 -17.84 -2.97
N ARG A 7 -10.75 -19.05 -3.44
CA ARG A 7 -9.66 -19.28 -4.40
C ARG A 7 -9.96 -18.62 -5.75
N GLU A 8 -11.21 -18.74 -6.20
CA GLU A 8 -11.66 -18.12 -7.44
C GLU A 8 -11.66 -16.59 -7.34
N PHE A 9 -12.06 -16.03 -6.19
CA PHE A 9 -11.98 -14.61 -5.93
C PHE A 9 -10.54 -14.07 -6.05
N PHE A 10 -9.57 -14.68 -5.34
CA PHE A 10 -8.17 -14.26 -5.41
C PHE A 10 -7.55 -14.48 -6.80
N ARG A 11 -7.93 -15.56 -7.52
CA ARG A 11 -7.49 -15.78 -8.91
C ARG A 11 -7.87 -14.60 -9.80
N ARG A 12 -9.12 -14.14 -9.75
CA ARG A 12 -9.60 -13.00 -10.54
C ARG A 12 -8.89 -11.70 -10.17
N LEU A 13 -8.63 -11.46 -8.87
CA LEU A 13 -7.88 -10.28 -8.43
C LEU A 13 -6.44 -10.29 -8.98
N ALA A 14 -5.77 -11.44 -8.94
CA ALA A 14 -4.41 -11.59 -9.46
C ALA A 14 -4.35 -11.45 -11.00
N GLU A 15 -5.41 -11.83 -11.72
CA GLU A 15 -5.50 -11.61 -13.17
C GLU A 15 -5.64 -10.13 -13.53
N ILE A 16 -6.36 -9.37 -12.71
CA ILE A 16 -6.58 -7.92 -12.92
C ILE A 16 -5.34 -7.11 -12.49
N ASN A 17 -4.70 -7.50 -11.40
CA ASN A 17 -3.49 -6.86 -10.88
C ASN A 17 -2.46 -7.94 -10.51
N PRO A 18 -1.58 -8.33 -11.45
CA PRO A 18 -0.59 -9.40 -11.23
C PRO A 18 0.46 -9.07 -10.18
N GLU A 19 0.78 -7.78 -9.99
CA GLU A 19 1.79 -7.31 -9.04
C GLU A 19 1.26 -6.14 -8.21
N PRO A 20 0.32 -6.36 -7.28
CA PRO A 20 -0.19 -5.29 -6.44
C PRO A 20 0.92 -4.73 -5.56
N ARG A 21 1.07 -3.41 -5.55
CA ARG A 21 2.01 -2.66 -4.70
C ARG A 21 1.23 -1.66 -3.84
N THR A 22 1.84 -1.18 -2.76
CA THR A 22 1.27 -0.09 -1.95
C THR A 22 1.28 1.22 -2.75
N GLU A 23 0.35 2.13 -2.45
CA GLU A 23 0.31 3.49 -3.02
C GLU A 23 1.21 4.48 -2.26
N LEU A 24 1.76 4.07 -1.11
CA LEU A 24 2.73 4.86 -0.35
C LEU A 24 4.06 4.95 -1.11
N LYS A 25 4.60 6.16 -1.22
CA LYS A 25 5.90 6.43 -1.84
C LYS A 25 7.01 6.30 -0.80
N TYR A 26 7.99 5.44 -1.09
CA TYR A 26 9.15 5.18 -0.23
C TYR A 26 10.31 4.64 -1.09
N SER A 27 11.54 4.79 -0.58
CA SER A 27 12.77 4.29 -1.20
C SER A 27 13.48 3.23 -0.34
N SER A 28 13.10 3.09 0.93
CA SER A 28 13.69 2.14 1.88
C SER A 28 12.64 1.50 2.80
N PRO A 29 12.93 0.32 3.40
CA PRO A 29 12.04 -0.26 4.40
C PRO A 29 11.76 0.66 5.60
N PHE A 30 12.71 1.51 5.96
CA PHE A 30 12.55 2.49 7.04
C PHE A 30 11.56 3.60 6.64
N GLU A 31 11.68 4.15 5.43
CA GLU A 31 10.69 5.11 4.92
C GLU A 31 9.28 4.50 4.86
N LEU A 32 9.15 3.23 4.45
CA LEU A 32 7.86 2.55 4.44
C LEU A 32 7.28 2.40 5.84
N LEU A 33 8.10 2.03 6.84
CA LEU A 33 7.66 1.94 8.24
C LEU A 33 7.11 3.28 8.74
N VAL A 34 7.81 4.38 8.45
CA VAL A 34 7.37 5.73 8.82
C VAL A 34 6.08 6.10 8.09
N ALA A 35 6.01 5.87 6.77
CA ALA A 35 4.82 6.15 5.98
C ALA A 35 3.59 5.38 6.49
N VAL A 36 3.72 4.08 6.78
CA VAL A 36 2.64 3.25 7.36
C VAL A 36 2.20 3.76 8.73
N THR A 37 3.14 4.22 9.55
CA THR A 37 2.81 4.82 10.86
C THR A 37 1.98 6.10 10.70
N LEU A 38 2.30 6.92 9.70
CA LEU A 38 1.55 8.16 9.38
C LEU A 38 0.19 7.89 8.72
N SER A 39 -0.03 6.72 8.12
CA SER A 39 -1.29 6.37 7.46
C SER A 39 -2.48 6.16 8.39
N ALA A 40 -2.25 6.11 9.71
CA ALA A 40 -3.32 5.95 10.69
C ALA A 40 -4.39 7.04 10.52
N GLN A 41 -5.59 6.64 10.08
CA GLN A 41 -6.72 7.53 9.80
C GLN A 41 -6.41 8.65 8.79
N ALA A 42 -5.43 8.42 7.90
CA ALA A 42 -5.06 9.33 6.81
C ALA A 42 -5.27 8.65 5.45
N THR A 43 -5.21 9.45 4.38
CA THR A 43 -5.19 8.93 3.00
C THR A 43 -3.75 8.82 2.53
N ASP A 44 -3.45 7.85 1.66
CA ASP A 44 -2.11 7.70 1.07
C ASP A 44 -1.67 8.96 0.32
N VAL A 45 -2.61 9.70 -0.29
CA VAL A 45 -2.36 11.03 -0.87
C VAL A 45 -1.86 12.03 0.17
N GLY A 46 -2.48 12.07 1.35
CA GLY A 46 -2.07 12.94 2.45
C GLY A 46 -0.69 12.56 3.01
N VAL A 47 -0.46 11.27 3.22
CA VAL A 47 0.84 10.75 3.67
C VAL A 47 1.94 11.08 2.67
N ASN A 48 1.71 10.81 1.37
CA ASN A 48 2.67 11.10 0.30
C ASN A 48 3.01 12.59 0.19
N LYS A 49 2.07 13.50 0.48
CA LYS A 49 2.34 14.95 0.55
C LYS A 49 3.26 15.31 1.72
N ALA A 50 3.09 14.67 2.87
CA ALA A 50 3.93 14.90 4.04
C ALA A 50 5.33 14.30 3.85
N THR A 51 5.41 13.04 3.40
CA THR A 51 6.69 12.31 3.26
C THR A 51 7.58 12.89 2.17
N ALA A 52 7.02 13.47 1.11
CA ALA A 52 7.78 14.17 0.06
C ALA A 52 8.67 15.31 0.58
N ARG A 53 8.32 15.91 1.74
CA ARG A 53 9.13 16.93 2.42
C ARG A 53 9.94 16.37 3.58
N LEU A 54 9.48 15.29 4.20
CA LEU A 54 10.10 14.69 5.39
C LEU A 54 11.32 13.82 5.05
N PHE A 55 11.28 13.09 3.93
CA PHE A 55 12.29 12.09 3.58
C PHE A 55 13.58 12.62 2.92
N PRO A 56 13.57 13.69 2.10
CA PRO A 56 14.80 14.20 1.52
C PRO A 56 15.74 14.74 2.60
N VAL A 57 16.90 14.09 2.77
CA VAL A 57 18.03 14.53 3.61
C VAL A 57 19.33 14.23 2.87
#